data_AF-A0A644UBA7-F1
#
_entry.id   AF-A0A644UBA7-F1
#
_cell.length_a   1.000
_cell.length_b   1.000
_cell.length_c   1.000
_cell.angle_alpha   90.00
_cell.angle_beta   90.00
_cell.angle_gamma   90.00
#
_symmetry.space_group_name_H-M   'P 1'
#
loop_
_entity.id
_entity.type
_entity.pdbx_description
1 polymer ?
#
loop_
_entity_poly.entity_id
_entity_poly.type
_entity_poly.pdbx_seq_one_letter_code
_entity_poly.pdbx_strand_id
1 'polypeptide(L)'
;MESIFFVALTPGMAQVAEEARQALNLSFPIEVVSFDQGKEVIKANPQIDVMISRGLMVDLLRENTDKPIVGLTMTIDEMLEAVQRLIAAGATKVGVVAHRGFLAMGSSDFMLGDLTIHIRPWNTLGDIPMILEKLQQTGVQAIAGDKGGYTAAEERGFAGGLLESGPLAVRRAIDEALKIARAQEREREKEQEKARRFEQVLSELYSGLEQSASFVEELAASSEELAASSQESSAIAQTTTQEMEGITGILDVLRRVAQQTNLLGLNAAIEAARAGEHGRGFSVVAEEVRKLADESNRSAKNIEQMLTRFHESVVQVQNNVEASSEITQEQARATQVLSQNLETLRGIGDKLRVMA
;
A
#
# COMPACT_ATOMS: atom_id res chain seq x y z
N MET A 1 -17.30 -18.88 19.13
CA MET A 1 -16.76 -20.26 19.11
C MET A 1 -15.27 -20.11 18.95
N GLU A 2 -14.50 -20.63 19.88
CA GLU A 2 -13.04 -20.47 19.87
C GLU A 2 -12.46 -21.32 18.73
N SER A 3 -11.44 -20.82 18.05
CA SER A 3 -10.83 -21.50 16.91
C SER A 3 -9.81 -22.56 17.36
N ILE A 4 -10.24 -23.39 18.30
CA ILE A 4 -9.45 -24.45 18.92
C ILE A 4 -10.04 -25.81 18.50
N PHE A 5 -9.22 -26.84 18.40
CA PHE A 5 -9.67 -28.23 18.26
C PHE A 5 -8.92 -29.14 19.20
N PHE A 6 -9.64 -29.92 19.99
CA PHE A 6 -9.03 -30.84 20.92
C PHE A 6 -9.05 -32.27 20.36
N VAL A 7 -7.89 -32.77 19.96
CA VAL A 7 -7.68 -34.12 19.44
C VAL A 7 -7.33 -35.04 20.61
N ALA A 8 -8.34 -35.71 21.15
CA ALA A 8 -8.17 -36.69 22.22
C ALA A 8 -7.78 -38.07 21.66
N LEU A 9 -6.91 -38.79 22.36
CA LEU A 9 -6.54 -40.17 22.01
C LEU A 9 -7.38 -41.22 22.74
N THR A 10 -8.09 -40.81 23.79
CA THR A 10 -8.86 -41.70 24.66
C THR A 10 -10.15 -41.00 25.09
N PRO A 11 -11.22 -41.76 25.39
CA PRO A 11 -12.44 -41.19 25.96
C PRO A 11 -12.20 -40.47 27.29
N GLY A 12 -11.28 -40.97 28.13
CA GLY A 12 -10.91 -40.32 29.40
C GLY A 12 -10.30 -38.94 29.18
N MET A 13 -9.36 -38.81 28.23
CA MET A 13 -8.79 -37.52 27.85
C MET A 13 -9.86 -36.55 27.31
N ALA A 14 -10.78 -37.04 26.49
CA ALA A 14 -11.89 -36.22 25.98
C ALA A 14 -12.81 -35.74 27.10
N GLN A 15 -13.10 -36.60 28.09
CA GLN A 15 -13.91 -36.22 29.25
C GLN A 15 -13.23 -35.13 30.09
N VAL A 16 -11.93 -35.26 30.39
CA VAL A 16 -11.18 -34.23 31.14
C VAL A 16 -11.16 -32.90 30.37
N ALA A 17 -11.02 -32.96 29.05
CA ALA A 17 -11.10 -31.79 28.18
C ALA A 17 -12.49 -31.16 28.16
N GLU A 18 -13.55 -31.97 28.16
CA GLU A 18 -14.94 -31.50 28.20
C GLU A 18 -15.27 -30.84 29.54
N GLU A 19 -14.86 -31.42 30.66
CA GLU A 19 -15.00 -30.83 32.00
C GLU A 19 -14.24 -29.50 32.09
N ALA A 20 -13.01 -29.43 31.59
CA ALA A 20 -12.23 -28.20 31.55
C ALA A 20 -12.88 -27.14 30.64
N ARG A 21 -13.35 -27.53 29.46
CA ARG A 21 -14.06 -26.65 28.51
C ARG A 21 -15.33 -26.06 29.14
N GLN A 22 -16.13 -26.87 29.82
CA GLN A 22 -17.34 -26.44 30.53
C GLN A 22 -17.01 -25.50 31.69
N ALA A 23 -16.00 -25.84 32.52
CA ALA A 23 -15.58 -25.00 33.64
C ALA A 23 -15.06 -23.62 33.20
N LEU A 24 -14.45 -23.54 32.01
CA LEU A 24 -13.99 -22.30 31.41
C LEU A 24 -15.06 -21.58 30.57
N ASN A 25 -16.27 -22.14 30.45
CA ASN A 25 -17.35 -21.64 29.61
C ASN A 25 -16.93 -21.40 28.15
N LEU A 26 -16.15 -22.33 27.58
CA LEU A 26 -15.63 -22.25 26.22
C LEU A 26 -16.44 -23.13 25.27
N SER A 27 -16.35 -22.83 23.97
CA SER A 27 -16.97 -23.64 22.93
C SER A 27 -15.96 -23.90 21.82
N PHE A 28 -15.51 -25.13 21.72
CA PHE A 28 -14.63 -25.67 20.68
C PHE A 28 -14.87 -27.19 20.57
N PRO A 29 -14.57 -27.82 19.42
CA PRO A 29 -14.82 -29.25 19.24
C PRO A 29 -13.78 -30.10 19.97
N ILE A 30 -14.23 -31.24 20.48
CA ILE A 30 -13.41 -32.27 21.11
C ILE A 30 -13.76 -33.59 20.45
N GLU A 31 -12.76 -34.25 19.86
CA GLU A 31 -12.96 -35.55 19.18
C GLU A 31 -11.93 -36.57 19.65
N VAL A 32 -12.38 -37.81 19.82
CA VAL A 32 -11.50 -38.95 20.07
C VAL A 32 -11.07 -39.52 18.73
N VAL A 33 -9.77 -39.55 18.47
CA VAL A 33 -9.19 -39.81 17.15
C VAL A 33 -8.11 -40.88 17.29
N SER A 34 -8.14 -41.90 16.43
CA SER A 34 -7.06 -42.88 16.33
C SER A 34 -5.88 -42.36 15.50
N PHE A 35 -4.68 -42.90 15.70
CA PHE A 35 -3.46 -42.39 15.04
C PHE A 35 -3.56 -42.34 13.50
N ASP A 36 -4.26 -43.28 12.87
CA ASP A 36 -4.49 -43.36 11.43
C ASP A 36 -5.46 -42.29 10.90
N GLN A 37 -6.33 -41.73 11.75
CA GLN A 37 -7.34 -40.75 11.39
C GLN A 37 -6.89 -39.29 11.57
N GLY A 38 -5.70 -39.04 12.13
CA GLY A 38 -5.22 -37.67 12.43
C GLY A 38 -5.21 -36.73 11.22
N LYS A 39 -4.95 -37.26 10.02
CA LYS A 39 -4.97 -36.48 8.76
C LYS A 39 -6.38 -36.07 8.33
N GLU A 40 -7.37 -36.94 8.53
CA GLU A 40 -8.76 -36.69 8.14
C GLU A 40 -9.36 -35.57 8.98
N VAL A 41 -9.00 -35.54 10.26
CA VAL A 41 -9.40 -34.52 11.22
C VAL A 41 -8.94 -33.12 10.82
N ILE A 42 -7.72 -32.96 10.31
CA ILE A 42 -7.23 -31.66 9.81
C ILE A 42 -8.05 -31.20 8.60
N LYS A 43 -8.33 -32.12 7.66
CA LYS A 43 -9.09 -31.81 6.45
C LYS A 43 -10.55 -31.47 6.74
N ALA A 44 -11.14 -32.12 7.73
CA ALA A 44 -12.53 -31.88 8.16
C ALA A 44 -12.69 -30.53 8.86
N ASN A 45 -11.59 -29.93 9.34
CA ASN A 45 -11.61 -28.73 10.18
C ASN A 45 -10.69 -27.60 9.66
N PRO A 46 -10.87 -27.12 8.42
CA PRO A 46 -10.00 -26.10 7.82
C PRO A 46 -10.09 -24.74 8.54
N GLN A 47 -11.19 -24.45 9.22
CA GLN A 47 -11.45 -23.19 9.94
C GLN A 47 -10.71 -23.05 11.28
N ILE A 48 -10.07 -24.11 11.77
CA ILE A 48 -9.48 -24.13 13.12
C ILE A 48 -8.07 -23.53 13.11
N ASP A 49 -7.74 -22.74 14.12
CA ASP A 49 -6.47 -22.03 14.21
C ASP A 49 -5.44 -22.78 15.03
N VAL A 50 -5.87 -23.42 16.12
CA VAL A 50 -4.99 -24.09 17.06
C VAL A 50 -5.51 -25.47 17.41
N MET A 51 -4.62 -26.47 17.42
CA MET A 51 -4.94 -27.81 17.87
C MET A 51 -4.33 -28.12 19.23
N ILE A 52 -4.99 -28.96 20.00
CA ILE A 52 -4.47 -29.51 21.26
C ILE A 52 -4.44 -31.02 21.13
N SER A 53 -3.30 -31.64 21.41
CA SER A 53 -3.18 -33.10 21.46
C SER A 53 -1.99 -33.52 22.32
N ARG A 54 -1.56 -34.78 22.25
CA ARG A 54 -0.42 -35.29 23.01
C ARG A 54 0.35 -36.39 22.29
N GLY A 55 1.61 -36.59 22.70
CA GLY A 55 2.42 -37.72 22.25
C GLY A 55 2.55 -37.78 20.72
N LEU A 56 2.53 -38.99 20.18
CA LEU A 56 2.69 -39.25 18.74
C LEU A 56 1.67 -38.49 17.86
N MET A 57 0.46 -38.25 18.35
CA MET A 57 -0.56 -37.53 17.60
C MET A 57 -0.12 -36.10 17.26
N VAL A 58 0.63 -35.44 18.15
CA VAL A 58 1.16 -34.09 17.87
C VAL A 58 2.10 -34.12 16.66
N ASP A 59 2.95 -35.13 16.56
CA ASP A 59 3.91 -35.26 15.46
C ASP A 59 3.19 -35.58 14.15
N LEU A 60 2.22 -36.50 14.18
CA LEU A 60 1.39 -36.84 13.02
C LEU A 60 0.59 -35.64 12.50
N LEU A 61 0.04 -34.82 13.39
CA LEU A 61 -0.68 -33.62 12.98
C LEU A 61 0.26 -32.59 12.34
N ARG A 62 1.45 -32.38 12.92
CA ARG A 62 2.48 -31.45 12.38
C ARG A 62 2.95 -31.82 10.98
N GLU A 63 3.00 -33.11 10.64
CA GLU A 63 3.33 -33.55 9.27
C GLU A 63 2.28 -33.11 8.23
N ASN A 64 1.09 -32.72 8.65
CA ASN A 64 -0.06 -32.46 7.78
C ASN A 64 -0.60 -31.02 7.90
N THR A 65 0.01 -30.15 8.70
CA THR A 65 -0.44 -28.75 8.87
C THR A 65 0.64 -27.84 9.45
N ASP A 66 0.66 -26.58 9.00
CA ASP A 66 1.47 -25.51 9.59
C ASP A 66 0.79 -24.80 10.77
N LYS A 67 -0.43 -25.23 11.12
CA LYS A 67 -1.19 -24.64 12.23
C LYS A 67 -0.54 -24.97 13.58
N PRO A 68 -0.54 -24.03 14.54
CA PRO A 68 -0.03 -24.28 15.89
C PRO A 68 -0.68 -25.49 16.56
N ILE A 69 0.15 -26.32 17.21
CA ILE A 69 -0.31 -27.47 17.99
C ILE A 69 0.28 -27.39 19.39
N VAL A 70 -0.60 -27.30 20.38
CA VAL A 70 -0.26 -27.34 21.80
C VAL A 70 -0.23 -28.80 22.24
N GLY A 71 0.98 -29.30 22.54
CA GLY A 71 1.18 -30.64 23.05
C GLY A 71 1.00 -30.70 24.56
N LEU A 72 0.18 -31.64 25.04
CA LEU A 72 0.13 -31.97 26.46
C LEU A 72 1.35 -32.81 26.81
N THR A 73 2.03 -32.41 27.88
CA THR A 73 3.08 -33.18 28.52
C THR A 73 2.56 -33.71 29.84
N MET A 74 2.83 -34.98 30.12
CA MET A 74 2.52 -35.60 31.39
C MET A 74 3.38 -34.98 32.50
N THR A 75 2.78 -34.76 33.65
CA THR A 75 3.51 -34.39 34.87
C THR A 75 4.02 -35.63 35.60
N ILE A 76 5.05 -35.44 36.43
CA ILE A 76 5.57 -36.53 37.26
C ILE A 76 4.48 -37.07 38.20
N ASP A 77 3.64 -36.19 38.74
CA ASP A 77 2.56 -36.58 39.64
C ASP A 77 1.54 -37.49 38.94
N GLU A 78 1.09 -37.12 37.73
CA GLU A 78 0.17 -37.95 36.92
C GLU A 78 0.78 -39.32 36.56
N MET A 79 2.08 -39.35 36.24
CA MET A 79 2.81 -40.59 36.00
C MET A 79 2.84 -41.47 37.26
N LEU A 80 3.18 -40.86 38.41
CA LEU A 80 3.28 -41.57 39.68
C LEU A 80 1.92 -42.10 40.14
N GLU A 81 0.82 -41.38 39.94
CA GLU A 81 -0.53 -41.87 40.22
C GLU A 81 -0.85 -43.16 39.43
N ALA A 82 -0.51 -43.18 38.14
CA ALA A 82 -0.71 -44.36 37.31
C ALA A 82 0.17 -45.55 37.76
N VAL A 83 1.44 -45.28 38.11
CA VAL A 83 2.35 -46.28 38.64
C VAL A 83 1.89 -46.80 40.01
N GLN A 84 1.41 -45.93 40.89
CA GLN A 84 0.88 -46.29 42.22
C GLN A 84 -0.30 -47.24 42.13
N ARG A 85 -1.18 -47.08 41.14
CA ARG A 85 -2.29 -48.03 40.90
C ARG A 85 -1.78 -49.44 40.58
N LEU A 86 -0.71 -49.55 39.79
CA LEU A 86 -0.09 -50.85 39.47
C LEU A 86 0.63 -51.46 40.68
N ILE A 87 1.27 -50.62 41.50
CA ILE A 87 1.90 -51.06 42.76
C ILE A 87 0.84 -51.57 43.74
N ALA A 88 -0.28 -50.85 43.87
CA ALA A 88 -1.41 -51.29 44.70
C ALA A 88 -2.01 -52.61 44.23
N ALA A 89 -1.91 -52.92 42.93
CA ALA A 89 -2.28 -54.21 42.35
C ALA A 89 -1.21 -55.31 42.53
N GLY A 90 -0.11 -55.03 43.23
CA GLY A 90 0.93 -55.99 43.61
C GLY A 90 2.22 -55.94 42.79
N ALA A 91 2.37 -55.00 41.85
CA ALA A 91 3.59 -54.88 41.06
C ALA A 91 4.73 -54.21 41.87
N THR A 92 5.88 -54.86 41.94
CA THR A 92 7.12 -54.31 42.51
C THR A 92 8.12 -53.89 41.43
N LYS A 93 7.93 -54.32 40.17
CA LYS A 93 8.69 -53.82 39.02
C LYS A 93 7.75 -53.29 37.95
N VAL A 94 7.76 -51.97 37.76
CA VAL A 94 6.85 -51.27 36.83
C VAL A 94 7.65 -50.61 35.71
N GLY A 95 7.25 -50.80 34.46
CA GLY A 95 7.78 -50.05 33.33
C GLY A 95 6.88 -48.86 33.00
N VAL A 96 7.45 -47.70 32.71
CA VAL A 96 6.73 -46.55 32.15
C VAL A 96 7.10 -46.41 30.69
N VAL A 97 6.16 -46.69 29.78
CA VAL A 97 6.39 -46.77 28.33
C VAL A 97 5.44 -45.82 27.61
N ALA A 98 5.93 -44.63 27.27
CA ALA A 98 5.12 -43.61 26.59
C ALA A 98 5.92 -42.81 25.56
N HIS A 99 5.21 -42.11 24.67
CA HIS A 99 5.84 -41.30 23.64
C HIS A 99 6.72 -40.22 24.26
N ARG A 100 7.90 -39.98 23.69
CA ARG A 100 8.88 -39.03 24.21
C ARG A 100 8.30 -37.63 24.39
N GLY A 101 7.50 -37.17 23.43
CA GLY A 101 6.82 -35.87 23.49
C GLY A 101 5.73 -35.78 24.57
N PHE A 102 5.25 -36.90 25.10
CA PHE A 102 4.30 -36.93 26.21
C PHE A 102 4.99 -37.07 27.57
N LEU A 103 6.02 -37.91 27.68
CA LEU A 103 6.78 -38.13 28.93
C LEU A 103 7.70 -36.97 29.30
N ALA A 104 8.29 -36.28 28.31
CA ALA A 104 9.32 -35.25 28.50
C ALA A 104 10.52 -35.67 29.40
N MET A 105 10.76 -36.98 29.53
CA MET A 105 11.83 -37.58 30.33
C MET A 105 12.65 -38.57 29.50
N GLY A 106 13.94 -38.70 29.83
CA GLY A 106 14.83 -39.70 29.23
C GLY A 106 14.68 -41.09 29.87
N SER A 107 15.32 -42.10 29.27
CA SER A 107 15.38 -43.43 29.87
C SER A 107 16.05 -43.37 31.24
N SER A 108 15.35 -43.83 32.28
CA SER A 108 15.79 -43.73 33.67
C SER A 108 15.26 -44.89 34.48
N ASP A 109 16.00 -45.31 35.51
CA ASP A 109 15.57 -46.34 36.45
C ASP A 109 15.54 -45.76 37.86
N PHE A 110 14.44 -45.97 38.58
CA PHE A 110 14.26 -45.53 39.96
C PHE A 110 14.06 -46.74 40.86
N MET A 111 14.79 -46.78 41.98
CA MET A 111 14.71 -47.85 42.96
C MET A 111 14.34 -47.28 44.32
N LEU A 112 13.31 -47.86 44.96
CA LEU A 112 12.88 -47.49 46.31
C LEU A 112 12.51 -48.76 47.09
N GLY A 113 13.46 -49.28 47.87
CA GLY A 113 13.32 -50.60 48.48
C GLY A 113 13.20 -51.68 47.40
N ASP A 114 12.15 -52.50 47.46
CA ASP A 114 11.88 -53.56 46.48
C ASP A 114 11.17 -53.04 45.22
N LEU A 115 10.75 -51.76 45.21
CA LEU A 115 10.11 -51.13 44.06
C LEU A 115 11.16 -50.68 43.04
N THR A 116 11.01 -51.10 41.78
CA THR A 116 11.79 -50.59 40.65
C THR A 116 10.86 -50.01 39.58
N ILE A 117 11.12 -48.78 39.15
CA ILE A 117 10.40 -48.10 38.05
C ILE A 117 11.37 -47.89 36.88
N HIS A 118 11.06 -48.47 35.73
CA HIS A 118 11.84 -48.35 34.50
C HIS A 118 11.16 -47.41 33.51
N ILE A 119 11.64 -46.17 33.36
CA ILE A 119 11.14 -45.23 32.36
C ILE A 119 11.81 -45.51 31.02
N ARG A 120 11.01 -45.80 29.99
CA ARG A 120 11.46 -46.11 28.63
C ARG A 120 10.60 -45.34 27.61
N PRO A 121 11.01 -44.11 27.23
CA PRO A 121 10.32 -43.36 26.20
C PRO A 121 10.50 -44.00 24.81
N TRP A 122 9.50 -43.84 23.94
CA TRP A 122 9.53 -44.27 22.54
C TRP A 122 9.28 -43.09 21.58
N ASN A 123 9.73 -43.18 20.32
CA ASN A 123 9.53 -42.13 19.30
C ASN A 123 8.54 -42.58 18.23
N THR A 124 8.61 -43.85 17.81
CA THR A 124 7.68 -44.43 16.84
C THR A 124 7.00 -45.66 17.41
N LEU A 125 5.82 -46.02 16.88
CA LEU A 125 5.14 -47.25 17.29
C LEU A 125 6.00 -48.51 17.11
N GLY A 126 6.94 -48.49 16.16
CA GLY A 126 7.89 -49.58 15.92
C GLY A 126 8.92 -49.79 17.03
N ASP A 127 9.14 -48.81 17.90
CA ASP A 127 10.09 -48.92 19.01
C ASP A 127 9.54 -49.77 20.17
N ILE A 128 8.21 -49.74 20.35
CA ILE A 128 7.50 -50.29 21.51
C ILE A 128 7.73 -51.81 21.65
N PRO A 129 7.64 -52.63 20.58
CA PRO A 129 7.93 -54.06 20.65
C PRO A 129 9.29 -54.40 21.27
N MET A 130 10.36 -53.72 20.87
CA MET A 130 11.69 -53.98 21.40
C MET A 130 11.83 -53.52 22.86
N ILE A 131 11.21 -52.38 23.20
CA ILE A 131 11.23 -51.85 24.57
C ILE A 131 10.55 -52.84 25.53
N LEU A 132 9.36 -53.30 25.18
CA LEU A 132 8.60 -54.23 26.02
C LEU A 132 9.30 -55.58 26.18
N GLU A 133 9.98 -56.09 25.14
CA GLU A 133 10.76 -57.33 25.22
C GLU A 133 11.92 -57.20 26.22
N LYS A 134 12.66 -56.08 26.16
CA LYS A 134 13.74 -55.80 27.12
C LYS A 134 13.22 -55.67 28.55
N LEU A 135 12.07 -55.03 28.76
CA LEU A 135 11.46 -54.91 30.08
C LEU A 135 10.97 -56.26 30.63
N GLN A 136 10.49 -57.15 29.75
CA GLN A 136 10.13 -58.51 30.15
C GLN A 136 11.35 -59.28 30.67
N GLN A 137 12.50 -59.15 29.99
CA GLN A 137 13.76 -59.78 30.38
C GLN A 137 14.29 -59.27 31.73
N THR A 138 13.99 -58.02 32.12
CA THR A 138 14.36 -57.47 33.43
C THR A 138 13.38 -57.84 34.55
N GLY A 139 12.33 -58.60 34.22
CA GLY A 139 11.31 -59.07 35.15
C GLY A 139 10.28 -58.00 35.52
N VAL A 140 10.05 -57.02 34.64
CA VAL A 140 8.93 -56.07 34.82
C VAL A 140 7.61 -56.81 34.81
N GLN A 141 6.73 -56.46 35.76
CA GLN A 141 5.46 -57.14 36.01
C GLN A 141 4.28 -56.36 35.44
N ALA A 142 4.38 -55.03 35.40
CA ALA A 142 3.32 -54.14 34.96
C ALA A 142 3.86 -52.96 34.15
N ILE A 143 3.05 -52.43 33.24
CA ILE A 143 3.41 -51.30 32.37
C ILE A 143 2.40 -50.17 32.55
N ALA A 144 2.89 -48.99 32.94
CA ALA A 144 2.17 -47.74 32.79
C ALA A 144 2.51 -47.13 31.43
N GLY A 145 1.55 -47.03 30.51
CA GLY A 145 1.80 -46.55 29.16
C GLY A 145 0.78 -45.55 28.65
N ASP A 146 1.19 -44.72 27.70
CA ASP A 146 0.23 -43.92 26.92
C ASP A 146 -0.55 -44.84 25.96
N LYS A 147 -1.47 -44.32 25.14
CA LYS A 147 -2.34 -45.17 24.31
C LYS A 147 -1.58 -46.23 23.50
N GLY A 148 -0.43 -45.86 22.91
CA GLY A 148 0.42 -46.82 22.18
C GLY A 148 1.11 -47.83 23.09
N GLY A 149 1.79 -47.36 24.14
CA GLY A 149 2.52 -48.23 25.07
C GLY A 149 1.61 -49.17 25.88
N TYR A 150 0.45 -48.67 26.31
CA TYR A 150 -0.57 -49.42 27.04
C TYR A 150 -1.16 -50.55 26.19
N THR A 151 -1.63 -50.24 24.98
CA THR A 151 -2.25 -51.25 24.10
C THR A 151 -1.25 -52.35 23.73
N ALA A 152 -0.01 -51.99 23.38
CA ALA A 152 1.03 -52.97 23.07
C ALA A 152 1.45 -53.82 24.29
N ALA A 153 1.36 -53.27 25.51
CA ALA A 153 1.65 -54.00 26.74
C ALA A 153 0.55 -55.01 27.09
N GLU A 154 -0.73 -54.62 26.95
CA GLU A 154 -1.87 -55.52 27.15
C GLU A 154 -1.87 -56.69 26.17
N GLU A 155 -1.58 -56.45 24.89
CA GLU A 155 -1.46 -57.49 23.86
C GLU A 155 -0.38 -58.54 24.19
N ARG A 156 0.60 -58.16 25.02
CA ARG A 156 1.69 -59.03 25.49
C ARG A 156 1.46 -59.61 26.88
N GLY A 157 0.30 -59.36 27.47
CA GLY A 157 -0.10 -59.91 28.77
C GLY A 157 0.53 -59.22 29.98
N PHE A 158 1.08 -58.00 29.85
CA PHE A 158 1.46 -57.21 31.03
C PHE A 158 0.20 -56.69 31.74
N ALA A 159 0.29 -56.53 33.06
CA ALA A 159 -0.69 -55.71 33.79
C ALA A 159 -0.54 -54.25 33.33
N GLY A 160 -1.55 -53.70 32.67
CA GLY A 160 -1.51 -52.37 32.04
C GLY A 160 -2.12 -51.28 32.93
N GLY A 161 -1.48 -50.10 32.95
CA GLY A 161 -2.03 -48.87 33.50
C GLY A 161 -1.98 -47.76 32.45
N LEU A 162 -3.14 -47.21 32.08
CA LEU A 162 -3.19 -46.13 31.10
C LEU A 162 -2.74 -44.80 31.73
N LEU A 163 -1.77 -44.15 31.09
CA LEU A 163 -1.31 -42.81 31.41
C LEU A 163 -2.28 -41.79 30.83
N GLU A 164 -3.09 -41.19 31.70
CA GLU A 164 -4.04 -40.14 31.33
C GLU A 164 -3.53 -38.75 31.73
N SER A 165 -3.84 -37.76 30.89
CA SER A 165 -3.57 -36.36 31.22
C SER A 165 -4.59 -35.88 32.24
N GLY A 166 -4.11 -35.28 33.33
CA GLY A 166 -4.98 -34.76 34.38
C GLY A 166 -5.56 -33.38 34.05
N PRO A 167 -6.51 -32.90 34.87
CA PRO A 167 -7.19 -31.63 34.63
C PRO A 167 -6.25 -30.42 34.54
N LEU A 168 -5.14 -30.42 35.29
CA LEU A 168 -4.19 -29.31 35.30
C LEU A 168 -3.42 -29.21 33.97
N ALA A 169 -2.94 -30.33 33.42
CA ALA A 169 -2.24 -30.36 32.15
C ALA A 169 -3.17 -29.93 31.01
N VAL A 170 -4.40 -30.45 31.00
CA VAL A 170 -5.43 -30.10 30.01
C VAL A 170 -5.79 -28.62 30.08
N ARG A 171 -6.03 -28.08 31.28
CA ARG A 171 -6.32 -26.66 31.46
C ARG A 171 -5.19 -25.75 30.97
N ARG A 172 -3.93 -26.09 31.29
CA ARG A 172 -2.76 -25.32 30.82
C ARG A 172 -2.67 -25.31 29.29
N ALA A 173 -2.93 -26.44 28.64
CA ALA A 173 -2.91 -26.49 27.18
C ALA A 173 -4.05 -25.69 26.56
N ILE A 174 -5.26 -25.70 27.14
CA ILE A 174 -6.38 -24.86 26.70
C ILE A 174 -6.03 -23.38 26.85
N ASP A 175 -5.49 -22.96 28.00
CA ASP A 175 -5.08 -21.57 28.23
C ASP A 175 -4.03 -21.11 27.22
N GLU A 176 -3.06 -21.97 26.89
CA GLU A 176 -2.04 -21.66 25.89
C GLU A 176 -2.62 -21.60 24.47
N ALA A 177 -3.50 -22.54 24.12
CA ALA A 177 -4.16 -22.54 22.83
C ALA A 177 -5.04 -21.30 22.62
N LEU A 178 -5.73 -20.84 23.66
CA LEU A 178 -6.50 -19.60 23.63
C LEU A 178 -5.64 -18.37 23.39
N LYS A 179 -4.46 -18.28 24.02
CA LYS A 179 -3.54 -17.18 23.77
C LYS A 179 -3.10 -17.14 22.31
N ILE A 180 -2.76 -18.30 21.75
CA ILE A 180 -2.32 -18.41 20.36
C ILE A 180 -3.47 -18.06 19.41
N ALA A 181 -4.66 -18.63 19.61
CA ALA A 181 -5.83 -18.39 18.76
C ALA A 181 -6.21 -16.90 18.73
N ARG A 182 -6.27 -16.24 19.91
CA ARG A 182 -6.55 -14.80 20.01
C ARG A 182 -5.46 -13.93 19.40
N ALA A 183 -4.20 -14.35 19.46
CA ALA A 183 -3.11 -13.64 18.81
C ALA A 183 -3.23 -13.72 17.28
N GLN A 184 -3.57 -14.90 16.73
CA GLN A 184 -3.80 -15.09 15.30
C GLN A 184 -5.02 -14.33 14.80
N GLU A 185 -6.12 -14.31 15.55
CA GLU A 185 -7.31 -13.53 15.21
C GLU A 185 -6.99 -12.03 15.10
N ARG A 186 -6.27 -11.48 16.07
CA ARG A 186 -5.83 -10.07 16.05
C ARG A 186 -4.92 -9.75 14.86
N GLU A 187 -4.00 -10.65 14.50
CA GLU A 187 -3.14 -10.42 13.34
C GLU A 187 -3.95 -10.46 12.04
N ARG A 188 -4.91 -11.39 11.90
CA ARG A 188 -5.82 -11.41 10.74
C ARG A 188 -6.66 -10.16 10.63
N GLU A 189 -7.22 -9.67 11.73
CA GLU A 189 -7.98 -8.41 11.74
C GLU A 189 -7.12 -7.24 11.27
N LYS A 190 -5.87 -7.14 11.76
CA LYS A 190 -4.93 -6.11 11.31
C LYS A 190 -4.55 -6.25 9.84
N GLU A 191 -4.35 -7.48 9.34
CA GLU A 191 -4.06 -7.73 7.93
C GLU A 191 -5.25 -7.32 7.05
N GLN A 192 -6.47 -7.66 7.44
CA GLN A 192 -7.69 -7.24 6.74
C GLN A 192 -7.88 -5.73 6.77
N GLU A 193 -7.61 -5.07 7.90
CA GLU A 193 -7.68 -3.61 8.01
C GLU A 193 -6.63 -2.93 7.11
N LYS A 194 -5.40 -3.45 7.10
CA LYS A 194 -4.35 -2.97 6.19
C LYS A 194 -4.75 -3.14 4.73
N ALA A 195 -5.33 -4.29 4.35
CA ALA A 195 -5.79 -4.54 2.99
C ALA A 195 -6.90 -3.56 2.58
N ARG A 196 -7.92 -3.36 3.42
CA ARG A 196 -8.98 -2.37 3.17
C ARG A 196 -8.44 -0.95 3.04
N ARG A 197 -7.52 -0.56 3.92
CA ARG A 197 -6.89 0.77 3.86
C ARG A 197 -6.06 0.94 2.60
N PHE A 198 -5.38 -0.12 2.15
CA PHE A 198 -4.62 -0.10 0.91
C PHE A 198 -5.52 0.08 -0.31
N GLU A 199 -6.63 -0.66 -0.39
CA GLU A 199 -7.64 -0.49 -1.45
C GLU A 199 -8.22 0.93 -1.47
N GLN A 200 -8.52 1.50 -0.30
CA GLN A 200 -9.01 2.87 -0.20
C GLN A 200 -7.99 3.89 -0.76
N VAL A 201 -6.72 3.78 -0.36
CA VAL A 201 -5.65 4.67 -0.84
C VAL A 201 -5.43 4.51 -2.35
N LEU A 202 -5.53 3.30 -2.89
CA LEU A 202 -5.46 3.08 -4.34
C LEU A 202 -6.62 3.76 -5.07
N SER A 203 -7.83 3.65 -4.56
CA SER A 203 -9.01 4.31 -5.14
C SER A 203 -8.84 5.84 -5.16
N GLU A 204 -8.41 6.43 -4.04
CA GLU A 204 -8.10 7.86 -3.94
C GLU A 204 -7.00 8.29 -4.93
N LEU A 205 -5.94 7.47 -5.07
CA LEU A 205 -4.86 7.72 -6.04
C LEU A 205 -5.38 7.74 -7.48
N TYR A 206 -6.18 6.76 -7.90
CA TYR A 206 -6.71 6.72 -9.26
C TYR A 206 -7.65 7.89 -9.56
N SER A 207 -8.52 8.25 -8.61
CA SER A 207 -9.38 9.42 -8.74
C SER A 207 -8.55 10.71 -8.90
N GLY A 208 -7.50 10.87 -8.10
CA GLY A 208 -6.57 12.00 -8.23
C GLY A 208 -5.80 12.03 -9.55
N LEU A 209 -5.40 10.86 -10.07
CA LEU A 209 -4.73 10.75 -11.37
C LEU A 209 -5.65 11.11 -12.53
N GLU A 210 -6.91 10.68 -12.50
CA GLU A 210 -7.90 11.01 -13.53
C GLU A 210 -8.20 12.51 -13.56
N GLN A 211 -8.39 13.12 -12.38
CA GLN A 211 -8.57 14.56 -12.27
C GLN A 211 -7.33 15.32 -12.77
N SER A 212 -6.12 14.86 -12.41
CA SER A 212 -4.87 15.48 -12.87
C SER A 212 -4.69 15.36 -14.38
N ALA A 213 -5.09 14.24 -14.99
CA ALA A 213 -5.03 14.05 -16.43
C ALA A 213 -5.94 15.04 -17.15
N SER A 214 -7.17 15.22 -16.67
CA SER A 214 -8.09 16.22 -17.21
C SER A 214 -7.53 17.64 -17.12
N PHE A 215 -6.90 18.00 -16.00
CA PHE A 215 -6.26 19.32 -15.86
C PHE A 215 -5.08 19.52 -16.82
N VAL A 216 -4.28 18.46 -17.05
CA VAL A 216 -3.16 18.50 -18.01
C VAL A 216 -3.66 18.69 -19.44
N GLU A 217 -4.76 18.03 -19.82
CA GLU A 217 -5.41 18.23 -21.13
C GLU A 217 -5.95 19.65 -21.31
N GLU A 218 -6.63 20.20 -20.30
CA GLU A 218 -7.12 21.58 -20.32
C GLU A 218 -5.97 22.59 -20.41
N LEU A 219 -4.89 22.36 -19.65
CA LEU A 219 -3.70 23.22 -19.69
C LEU A 219 -2.99 23.16 -21.05
N ALA A 220 -2.95 21.99 -21.69
CA ALA A 220 -2.41 21.84 -23.04
C ALA A 220 -3.21 22.68 -24.05
N ALA A 221 -4.54 22.54 -24.04
CA ALA A 221 -5.44 23.29 -24.92
C ALA A 221 -5.32 24.80 -24.72
N SER A 222 -5.29 25.26 -23.45
CA SER A 222 -5.10 26.67 -23.12
C SER A 222 -3.74 27.22 -23.60
N SER A 223 -2.69 26.40 -23.55
CA SER A 223 -1.36 26.78 -24.06
C SER A 223 -1.37 26.94 -25.59
N GLU A 224 -2.06 26.06 -26.31
CA GLU A 224 -2.21 26.17 -27.76
C GLU A 224 -2.99 27.43 -28.16
N GLU A 225 -4.07 27.75 -27.44
CA GLU A 225 -4.86 28.97 -27.66
C GLU A 225 -4.03 30.24 -27.41
N LEU A 226 -3.24 30.26 -26.33
CA LEU A 226 -2.36 31.38 -26.01
C LEU A 226 -1.25 31.57 -27.05
N ALA A 227 -0.70 30.47 -27.58
CA ALA A 227 0.27 30.52 -28.67
C ALA A 227 -0.33 31.11 -29.94
N ALA A 228 -1.55 30.71 -30.31
CA ALA A 228 -2.26 31.25 -31.46
C ALA A 228 -2.57 32.75 -31.29
N SER A 229 -3.05 33.16 -30.11
CA SER A 229 -3.32 34.57 -29.80
C SER A 229 -2.06 35.43 -29.81
N SER A 230 -0.93 34.88 -29.36
CA SER A 230 0.38 35.55 -29.42
C SER A 230 0.83 35.74 -30.88
N GLN A 231 0.67 34.73 -31.74
CA GLN A 231 0.99 34.84 -33.17
C GLN A 231 0.12 35.89 -33.87
N GLU A 232 -1.17 35.92 -33.59
CA GLU A 232 -2.09 36.93 -34.13
C GLU A 232 -1.69 38.34 -33.68
N SER A 233 -1.40 38.52 -32.39
CA SER A 233 -0.96 39.81 -31.83
C SER A 233 0.36 40.28 -32.45
N SER A 234 1.29 39.36 -32.71
CA SER A 234 2.55 39.64 -33.42
C SER A 234 2.28 40.15 -34.85
N ALA A 235 1.40 39.48 -35.59
CA ALA A 235 1.05 39.87 -36.96
C ALA A 235 0.36 41.25 -37.01
N ILE A 236 -0.51 41.55 -36.03
CA ILE A 236 -1.16 42.86 -35.90
C ILE A 236 -0.13 43.94 -35.59
N ALA A 237 0.79 43.70 -34.65
CA ALA A 237 1.85 44.65 -34.31
C ALA A 237 2.78 44.93 -35.52
N GLN A 238 3.13 43.89 -36.28
CA GLN A 238 3.95 44.03 -37.48
C GLN A 238 3.23 44.83 -38.58
N THR A 239 1.94 44.55 -38.82
CA THR A 239 1.12 45.29 -39.79
C THR A 239 0.97 46.76 -39.37
N THR A 240 0.72 47.00 -38.08
CA THR A 240 0.61 48.36 -37.53
C THR A 240 1.91 49.14 -37.72
N THR A 241 3.06 48.50 -37.48
CA THR A 241 4.37 49.13 -37.70
C THR A 241 4.55 49.56 -39.17
N GLN A 242 4.18 48.71 -40.12
CA GLN A 242 4.26 49.04 -41.56
C GLN A 242 3.33 50.19 -41.96
N GLU A 243 2.10 50.23 -41.44
CA GLU A 243 1.17 51.32 -41.69
C GLU A 243 1.70 52.66 -41.17
N MET A 244 2.36 52.65 -40.01
CA MET A 244 2.95 53.86 -39.40
C MET A 244 4.13 54.41 -40.20
N GLU A 245 4.97 53.55 -40.77
CA GLU A 245 6.02 53.96 -41.71
C GLU A 245 5.39 54.65 -42.94
N GLY A 246 4.29 54.11 -43.46
CA GLY A 246 3.52 54.72 -44.54
C GLY A 246 2.99 56.12 -44.21
N ILE A 247 2.39 56.30 -43.01
CA ILE A 247 1.89 57.61 -42.56
C ILE A 247 3.04 58.61 -42.38
N THR A 248 4.19 58.15 -41.89
CA THR A 248 5.39 58.99 -41.75
C THR A 248 5.83 59.55 -43.09
N GLY A 249 5.83 58.72 -44.14
CA GLY A 249 6.09 59.18 -45.52
C GLY A 249 5.08 60.21 -46.03
N ILE A 250 3.79 60.09 -45.67
CA ILE A 250 2.75 61.07 -46.01
C ILE A 250 2.99 62.40 -45.30
N LEU A 251 3.39 62.38 -44.02
CA LEU A 251 3.71 63.59 -43.26
C LEU A 251 4.89 64.35 -43.87
N ASP A 252 5.91 63.65 -44.36
CA ASP A 252 7.03 64.28 -45.07
C ASP A 252 6.58 64.99 -46.35
N VAL A 253 5.64 64.39 -47.11
CA VAL A 253 5.02 65.06 -48.27
C VAL A 253 4.27 66.31 -47.82
N LEU A 254 3.44 66.21 -46.77
CA LEU A 254 2.66 67.34 -46.24
C LEU A 254 3.56 68.49 -45.77
N ARG A 255 4.68 68.20 -45.09
CA ARG A 255 5.65 69.23 -44.68
C ARG A 255 6.27 69.91 -45.89
N ARG A 256 6.66 69.16 -46.92
CA ARG A 256 7.19 69.73 -48.17
C ARG A 256 6.15 70.63 -48.85
N VAL A 257 4.89 70.21 -48.93
CA VAL A 257 3.80 71.01 -49.51
C VAL A 257 3.53 72.26 -48.70
N ALA A 258 3.51 72.17 -47.37
CA ALA A 258 3.35 73.33 -46.48
C ALA A 258 4.51 74.33 -46.66
N GLN A 259 5.76 73.86 -46.70
CA GLN A 259 6.93 74.70 -46.97
C GLN A 259 6.87 75.37 -48.34
N GLN A 260 6.48 74.64 -49.38
CA GLN A 260 6.33 75.18 -50.73
C GLN A 260 5.20 76.21 -50.81
N THR A 261 4.07 75.94 -50.15
CA THR A 261 2.94 76.88 -50.04
C THR A 261 3.35 78.15 -49.29
N ASN A 262 4.13 78.03 -48.21
CA ASN A 262 4.66 79.20 -47.49
C ASN A 262 5.61 80.03 -48.38
N LEU A 263 6.46 79.38 -49.18
CA LEU A 263 7.32 80.07 -50.15
C LEU A 263 6.52 80.76 -51.27
N LEU A 264 5.46 80.11 -51.77
CA LEU A 264 4.54 80.71 -52.74
C LEU A 264 3.82 81.93 -52.16
N GLY A 265 3.31 81.82 -50.93
CA GLY A 265 2.69 82.93 -50.21
C GLY A 265 3.67 84.08 -49.96
N LEU A 266 4.93 83.79 -49.63
CA LEU A 266 5.98 84.80 -49.51
C LEU A 266 6.24 85.53 -50.83
N ASN A 267 6.38 84.80 -51.93
CA ASN A 267 6.58 85.40 -53.25
C ASN A 267 5.39 86.27 -53.67
N ALA A 268 4.16 85.82 -53.37
CA ALA A 268 2.94 86.60 -53.61
C ALA A 268 2.88 87.87 -52.75
N ALA A 269 3.30 87.81 -51.49
CA ALA A 269 3.37 88.98 -50.61
C ALA A 269 4.39 90.01 -51.10
N ILE A 270 5.55 89.56 -51.61
CA ILE A 270 6.57 90.44 -52.22
C ILE A 270 5.99 91.14 -53.46
N GLU A 271 5.32 90.41 -54.35
CA GLU A 271 4.77 90.99 -55.58
C GLU A 271 3.59 91.92 -55.29
N ALA A 272 2.76 91.59 -54.29
CA ALA A 272 1.70 92.47 -53.80
C ALA A 272 2.25 93.78 -53.24
N ALA A 273 3.35 93.74 -52.48
CA ALA A 273 4.04 94.94 -52.00
C ALA A 273 4.63 95.76 -53.17
N ARG A 274 5.14 95.09 -54.20
CA ARG A 274 5.70 95.73 -55.41
C ARG A 274 4.65 96.47 -56.24
N ALA A 275 3.41 95.96 -56.27
CA ALA A 275 2.29 96.61 -56.95
C ALA A 275 1.71 97.84 -56.19
N GLY A 276 2.22 98.15 -55.00
CA GLY A 276 1.81 99.32 -54.22
C GLY A 276 0.33 99.29 -53.82
N GLU A 277 -0.39 100.41 -54.01
CA GLU A 277 -1.81 100.53 -53.65
C GLU A 277 -2.71 99.52 -54.39
N HIS A 278 -2.36 99.14 -55.63
CA HIS A 278 -3.11 98.13 -56.40
C HIS A 278 -2.96 96.70 -55.87
N GLY A 279 -1.93 96.44 -55.04
CA GLY A 279 -1.63 95.13 -54.48
C GLY A 279 -2.19 94.87 -53.08
N ARG A 280 -2.83 95.86 -52.42
CA ARG A 280 -3.28 95.72 -51.01
C ARG A 280 -4.18 94.51 -50.77
N GLY A 281 -5.13 94.24 -51.66
CA GLY A 281 -6.01 93.06 -51.55
C GLY A 281 -5.25 91.73 -51.67
N PHE A 282 -4.29 91.65 -52.60
CA PHE A 282 -3.43 90.47 -52.77
C PHE A 282 -2.49 90.26 -51.59
N SER A 283 -2.02 91.33 -50.94
CA SER A 283 -1.16 91.23 -49.75
C SER A 283 -1.88 90.54 -48.59
N VAL A 284 -3.17 90.81 -48.39
CA VAL A 284 -3.96 90.16 -47.33
C VAL A 284 -4.13 88.67 -47.61
N VAL A 285 -4.42 88.31 -48.86
CA VAL A 285 -4.53 86.89 -49.28
C VAL A 285 -3.20 86.16 -49.12
N ALA A 286 -2.09 86.80 -49.51
CA ALA A 286 -0.76 86.21 -49.40
C ALA A 286 -0.34 85.92 -47.95
N GLU A 287 -0.67 86.82 -47.01
CA GLU A 287 -0.42 86.61 -45.58
C GLU A 287 -1.28 85.48 -45.00
N GLU A 288 -2.56 85.39 -45.40
CA GLU A 288 -3.44 84.29 -44.97
C GLU A 288 -2.94 82.94 -45.49
N VAL A 289 -2.45 82.87 -46.73
CA VAL A 289 -1.84 81.66 -47.30
C VAL A 289 -0.59 81.25 -46.52
N ARG A 290 0.27 82.20 -46.12
CA ARG A 290 1.44 81.90 -45.29
C ARG A 290 1.06 81.38 -43.91
N LYS A 291 0.05 81.99 -43.29
CA LYS A 291 -0.46 81.56 -41.99
C LYS A 291 -1.01 80.13 -42.04
N LEU A 292 -1.82 79.81 -43.05
CA LEU A 292 -2.33 78.45 -43.28
C LEU A 292 -1.20 77.43 -43.50
N ALA A 293 -0.15 77.83 -44.22
CA ALA A 293 1.01 76.99 -44.45
C ALA A 293 1.81 76.72 -43.15
N ASP A 294 2.00 77.73 -42.29
CA ASP A 294 2.67 77.54 -41.00
C ASP A 294 1.83 76.70 -40.03
N GLU A 295 0.51 76.91 -39.99
CA GLU A 295 -0.43 76.08 -39.23
C GLU A 295 -0.43 74.63 -39.70
N SER A 296 -0.35 74.40 -41.02
CA SER A 296 -0.24 73.05 -41.61
C SER A 296 1.06 72.36 -41.19
N ASN A 297 2.18 73.08 -41.19
CA ASN A 297 3.48 72.54 -40.79
C ASN A 297 3.53 72.21 -39.28
N ARG A 298 2.94 73.07 -38.43
CA ARG A 298 2.78 72.80 -36.99
C ARG A 298 1.91 71.57 -36.74
N SER A 299 0.80 71.44 -37.46
CA SER A 299 -0.09 70.29 -37.36
C SER A 299 0.63 69.00 -37.76
N ALA A 300 1.38 69.01 -38.86
CA ALA A 300 2.18 67.87 -39.30
C ALA A 300 3.21 67.44 -38.22
N LYS A 301 3.90 68.40 -37.59
CA LYS A 301 4.84 68.12 -36.48
C LYS A 301 4.15 67.50 -35.26
N ASN A 302 2.94 67.94 -34.93
CA ASN A 302 2.19 67.36 -33.81
C ASN A 302 1.76 65.91 -34.10
N ILE A 303 1.37 65.61 -35.35
CA ILE A 303 1.04 64.23 -35.77
C ILE A 303 2.29 63.34 -35.73
N GLU A 304 3.45 63.84 -36.18
CA GLU A 304 4.74 63.12 -36.10
C GLU A 304 5.09 62.71 -34.65
N GLN A 305 4.89 63.62 -33.69
CA GLN A 305 5.10 63.32 -32.25
C GLN A 305 4.08 62.30 -31.71
N MET A 306 2.86 62.26 -32.25
CA MET A 306 1.86 61.27 -31.87
C MET A 306 2.20 59.89 -32.44
N LEU A 307 2.64 59.82 -33.71
CA LEU A 307 3.12 58.59 -34.33
C LEU A 307 4.34 58.01 -33.63
N THR A 308 5.29 58.85 -33.21
CA THR A 308 6.46 58.39 -32.46
C THR A 308 6.05 57.65 -31.19
N ARG A 309 5.12 58.23 -30.40
CA ARG A 309 4.59 57.59 -29.18
C ARG A 309 3.79 56.33 -29.48
N PHE A 310 3.03 56.33 -30.57
CA PHE A 310 2.30 55.15 -31.00
C PHE A 310 3.28 54.02 -31.42
N HIS A 311 4.41 54.35 -32.03
CA HIS A 311 5.43 53.38 -32.45
C HIS A 311 6.09 52.74 -31.22
N GLU A 312 6.49 53.55 -30.24
CA GLU A 312 7.00 53.07 -28.95
C GLU A 312 6.01 52.10 -28.28
N SER A 313 4.71 52.38 -28.38
CA SER A 313 3.66 51.54 -27.79
C SER A 313 3.54 50.19 -28.53
N VAL A 314 3.65 50.19 -29.86
CA VAL A 314 3.65 48.97 -30.68
C VAL A 314 4.90 48.12 -30.41
N VAL A 315 6.08 48.73 -30.27
CA VAL A 315 7.31 48.03 -29.88
C VAL A 315 7.15 47.37 -28.51
N GLN A 316 6.51 48.05 -27.55
CA GLN A 316 6.23 47.46 -26.25
C GLN A 316 5.28 46.26 -26.35
N VAL A 317 4.24 46.33 -27.20
CA VAL A 317 3.35 45.19 -27.47
C VAL A 317 4.13 44.03 -28.07
N GLN A 318 5.03 44.29 -29.01
CA GLN A 318 5.84 43.25 -29.66
C GLN A 318 6.74 42.52 -28.65
N ASN A 319 7.42 43.26 -27.77
CA ASN A 319 8.22 42.66 -26.69
C ASN A 319 7.38 41.79 -25.74
N ASN A 320 6.17 42.24 -25.39
CA ASN A 320 5.28 41.47 -24.52
C ASN A 320 4.78 40.18 -25.20
N VAL A 321 4.54 40.23 -26.51
CA VAL A 321 4.15 39.05 -27.30
C VAL A 321 5.29 38.05 -27.39
N GLU A 322 6.53 38.49 -27.59
CA GLU A 322 7.71 37.62 -27.59
C GLU A 322 7.87 36.92 -26.23
N ALA A 323 7.82 37.68 -25.13
CA ALA A 323 7.86 37.11 -23.78
C ALA A 323 6.71 36.12 -23.52
N SER A 324 5.50 36.42 -23.99
CA SER A 324 4.35 35.51 -23.86
C SER A 324 4.55 34.22 -24.65
N SER A 325 5.16 34.30 -25.84
CA SER A 325 5.49 33.13 -26.65
C SER A 325 6.50 32.21 -25.94
N GLU A 326 7.55 32.78 -25.36
CA GLU A 326 8.54 32.03 -24.58
C GLU A 326 7.91 31.31 -23.39
N ILE A 327 7.09 32.01 -22.60
CA ILE A 327 6.36 31.43 -21.47
C ILE A 327 5.45 30.29 -21.93
N THR A 328 4.73 30.48 -23.04
CA THR A 328 3.81 29.47 -23.57
C THR A 328 4.54 28.22 -24.03
N GLN A 329 5.72 28.35 -24.64
CA GLN A 329 6.56 27.21 -25.03
C GLN A 329 7.07 26.44 -23.81
N GLU A 330 7.50 27.13 -22.76
CA GLU A 330 7.92 26.48 -21.52
C GLU A 330 6.74 25.75 -20.85
N GLN A 331 5.56 26.38 -20.84
CA GLN A 331 4.34 25.78 -20.32
C GLN A 331 3.96 24.51 -21.10
N ALA A 332 4.02 24.52 -22.43
CA ALA A 332 3.76 23.34 -23.25
C ALA A 332 4.72 22.18 -22.92
N ARG A 333 6.02 22.47 -22.72
CA ARG A 333 7.01 21.46 -22.32
C ARG A 333 6.70 20.90 -20.92
N ALA A 334 6.37 21.77 -19.96
CA ALA A 334 6.02 21.34 -18.60
C ALA A 334 4.78 20.42 -18.61
N THR A 335 3.77 20.74 -19.42
CA THR A 335 2.56 19.93 -19.59
C THR A 335 2.86 18.55 -20.17
N GLN A 336 3.77 18.44 -21.14
CA GLN A 336 4.22 17.14 -21.68
C GLN A 336 4.90 16.28 -20.61
N VAL A 337 5.78 16.88 -19.80
CA VAL A 337 6.45 16.18 -18.69
C VAL A 337 5.44 15.72 -17.63
N LEU A 338 4.45 16.56 -17.31
CA LEU A 338 3.37 16.19 -16.39
C LEU A 338 2.55 15.00 -16.91
N SER A 339 2.19 15.00 -18.20
CA SER A 339 1.48 13.88 -18.84
C SER A 339 2.26 12.57 -18.70
N GLN A 340 3.56 12.57 -18.98
CA GLN A 340 4.41 11.38 -18.84
C GLN A 340 4.53 10.90 -17.38
N ASN A 341 4.60 11.84 -16.43
CA ASN A 341 4.64 11.52 -15.00
C ASN A 341 3.32 10.88 -14.54
N LEU A 342 2.17 11.37 -15.01
CA LEU A 342 0.87 10.79 -14.69
C LEU A 342 0.75 9.36 -15.23
N GLU A 343 1.22 9.10 -16.44
CA GLU A 343 1.25 7.75 -17.01
C GLU A 343 2.14 6.79 -16.19
N THR A 344 3.30 7.30 -15.75
CA THR A 344 4.21 6.55 -14.87
C THR A 344 3.56 6.23 -13.52
N LEU A 345 2.89 7.21 -12.89
CA LEU A 345 2.19 7.00 -11.62
C LEU A 345 1.03 6.01 -11.76
N ARG A 346 0.29 6.07 -12.87
CA ARG A 346 -0.75 5.08 -13.19
C ARG A 346 -0.17 3.67 -13.29
N GLY A 347 0.97 3.51 -13.97
CA GLY A 347 1.67 2.23 -14.05
C GLY A 347 2.18 1.72 -12.70
N ILE A 348 2.58 2.61 -11.78
CA ILE A 348 2.92 2.24 -10.40
C ILE A 348 1.66 1.77 -9.64
N GLY A 349 0.55 2.49 -9.78
CA GLY A 349 -0.74 2.11 -9.20
C GLY A 349 -1.19 0.70 -9.65
N ASP A 350 -1.05 0.40 -10.95
CA ASP A 350 -1.40 -0.91 -11.49
C ASP A 350 -0.54 -2.04 -10.91
N LYS A 351 0.77 -1.80 -10.74
CA LYS A 351 1.67 -2.77 -10.09
C LYS A 351 1.30 -2.99 -8.62
N LEU A 352 1.01 -1.90 -7.90
CA LEU A 352 0.59 -1.96 -6.50
C LEU A 352 -0.70 -2.76 -6.33
N ARG A 353 -1.65 -2.63 -7.26
CA ARG A 353 -2.91 -3.40 -7.24
C ARG A 353 -2.69 -4.90 -7.45
N VAL A 354 -1.70 -5.30 -8.25
CA VAL A 354 -1.38 -6.72 -8.48
C VAL A 354 -0.63 -7.34 -7.29
N MET A 355 0.05 -6.53 -6.48
CA MET A 355 0.80 -6.98 -5.30
C MET A 355 -0.05 -7.14 -4.03
N ALA A 356 -1.26 -6.55 -4.00
CA ALA A 356 -2.22 -6.70 -2.91
C ALA A 356 -3.06 -7.97 -3.06
#